data_AF-A0A1I7YNI6-F1
#
_entry.id   AF-A0A1I7YNI6-F1
#
_cell.length_a   1.000
_cell.length_b   1.000
_cell.length_c   1.000
_cell.angle_alpha   90.00
_cell.angle_beta   90.00
_cell.angle_gamma   90.00
#
_symmetry.space_group_name_H-M   'P 1'
#
loop_
_entity.id
_entity.type
_entity.pdbx_description
1 polymer ?
#
loop_
_entity_poly.entity_id
_entity_poly.type
_entity_poly.pdbx_seq_one_letter_code
_entity_poly.pdbx_strand_id
1 'polypeptide(L)'
;MRTQLFHLLLLAVTVLAAKEHYFVFEKLHPSLLKLARLYGNEAYKDYVTETENRTEAQRQSLYVDYFERCNDLGWDYAKNVTMIVAKKSNSTRYRTLMKLGVRAFLARFLTLPPEQINSGIDQLCTKSEMQLQCQYGFGESRSQILLRIEQLKDLDGSMRLLLDKECNSKRKELRYECIGGEVEHWTKDCTDVIDLYNETRWAMNREIAQIHISTVDYVDTLTKSLNPHDQEQFVPTKILVESIFRKALVRIAALEGKKCSRLSDMIKCFTPALEKQCGATSAEALRISLLVGYLKQERKDELQAHFEGFGGEDDPLCTALHKYV
;
A
#
# COMPACT_ATOMS: atom_id res chain seq x y z
N MET A 1 61.19 -26.08 -19.36
CA MET A 1 60.13 -25.07 -19.62
C MET A 1 58.73 -25.71 -19.57
N ARG A 2 58.29 -26.24 -18.43
CA ARG A 2 56.96 -26.91 -18.32
C ARG A 2 56.21 -26.60 -17.02
N THR A 3 56.65 -25.61 -16.25
CA THR A 3 56.14 -25.32 -14.90
C THR A 3 55.62 -23.90 -14.70
N GLN A 4 55.58 -23.07 -15.75
CA GLN A 4 55.05 -21.70 -15.66
C GLN A 4 53.63 -21.51 -16.20
N LEU A 5 53.05 -22.52 -16.88
CA LEU A 5 51.68 -22.39 -17.42
C LEU A 5 50.57 -22.76 -16.42
N PHE A 6 50.89 -23.44 -15.31
CA PHE A 6 49.87 -23.91 -14.36
C PHE A 6 49.44 -22.87 -13.31
N HIS A 7 50.17 -21.76 -13.17
CA HIS A 7 49.80 -20.69 -12.23
C HIS A 7 49.07 -19.51 -12.89
N LEU A 8 49.04 -19.42 -14.22
CA LEU A 8 48.25 -18.43 -14.94
C LEU A 8 46.80 -18.86 -15.23
N LEU A 9 46.48 -20.16 -15.08
CA LEU A 9 45.11 -20.67 -15.23
C LEU A 9 44.32 -20.78 -13.92
N LEU A 10 44.95 -20.56 -12.76
CA LEU A 10 44.26 -20.55 -11.46
C LEU A 10 43.76 -19.17 -11.02
N LEU A 11 44.01 -18.11 -11.81
CA LEU A 11 43.73 -16.71 -11.45
C LEU A 11 42.54 -16.09 -12.21
N ALA A 12 41.80 -16.86 -13.01
CA ALA A 12 40.68 -16.35 -13.82
C ALA A 12 39.37 -17.14 -13.69
N VAL A 13 39.16 -17.79 -12.54
CA VAL A 13 37.83 -18.24 -12.11
C VAL A 13 37.51 -17.64 -10.75
N THR A 14 37.77 -16.33 -10.60
CA THR A 14 36.78 -15.53 -9.90
C THR A 14 35.60 -15.45 -10.86
N VAL A 15 34.70 -16.44 -10.74
CA VAL A 15 33.30 -16.20 -11.07
C VAL A 15 33.00 -14.90 -10.34
N LEU A 16 32.89 -13.80 -11.08
CA LEU A 16 32.12 -12.64 -10.68
C LEU A 16 30.72 -13.21 -10.47
N ALA A 17 30.52 -13.81 -9.29
CA ALA A 17 29.21 -14.16 -8.80
C ALA A 17 28.55 -12.80 -8.67
N ALA A 18 27.81 -12.42 -9.71
CA ALA A 18 27.04 -11.19 -9.72
C ALA A 18 26.29 -11.19 -8.41
N LYS A 19 26.65 -10.26 -7.52
CA LYS A 19 26.14 -10.24 -6.15
C LYS A 19 24.63 -10.32 -6.25
N GLU A 20 24.04 -11.36 -5.67
CA GLU A 20 22.59 -11.53 -5.70
C GLU A 20 21.98 -10.27 -5.11
N HIS A 21 21.13 -9.63 -5.91
CA HIS A 21 20.64 -8.29 -5.61
C HIS A 21 19.21 -8.42 -5.12
N TYR A 22 18.98 -7.99 -3.89
CA TYR A 22 17.69 -8.01 -3.21
C TYR A 22 17.17 -6.57 -3.04
N PHE A 23 15.85 -6.40 -3.04
CA PHE A 23 15.22 -5.11 -2.84
C PHE A 23 14.80 -4.88 -1.39
N VAL A 24 14.09 -5.84 -0.80
CA VAL A 24 13.43 -5.72 0.51
C VAL A 24 13.60 -6.94 1.40
N PHE A 25 13.93 -8.13 0.88
CA PHE A 25 14.07 -9.36 1.66
C PHE A 25 15.30 -10.20 1.29
N GLU A 26 16.42 -9.97 1.97
CA GLU A 26 17.70 -10.67 1.73
C GLU A 26 17.67 -12.17 2.02
N LYS A 27 16.64 -12.65 2.73
CA LYS A 27 16.47 -14.07 3.08
C LYS A 27 15.79 -14.88 1.96
N LEU A 28 15.38 -14.25 0.86
CA LEU A 28 14.78 -14.98 -0.26
C LEU A 28 15.76 -16.01 -0.81
N HIS A 29 15.31 -17.25 -0.96
CA HIS A 29 16.17 -18.32 -1.47
C HIS A 29 16.64 -18.00 -2.91
N PRO A 30 17.94 -18.21 -3.22
CA PRO A 30 18.52 -17.89 -4.54
C PRO A 30 17.75 -18.45 -5.74
N SER A 31 17.18 -19.66 -5.62
CA SER A 31 16.38 -20.26 -6.70
C SER A 31 15.10 -19.48 -6.98
N LEU A 32 14.44 -18.93 -5.96
CA LEU A 32 13.22 -18.14 -6.11
C LEU A 32 13.52 -16.77 -6.70
N LEU A 33 14.65 -16.17 -6.33
CA LEU A 33 15.14 -14.94 -6.94
C LEU A 33 15.39 -15.12 -8.44
N LYS A 34 16.07 -16.21 -8.83
CA LYS A 34 16.31 -16.54 -10.25
C LYS A 34 15.01 -16.84 -11.00
N LEU A 35 14.11 -17.62 -10.40
CA LEU A 35 12.80 -17.93 -10.95
C LEU A 35 11.99 -16.66 -11.23
N ALA A 36 11.96 -15.73 -10.28
CA ALA A 36 11.24 -14.47 -10.43
C ALA A 36 11.79 -13.63 -11.59
N ARG A 37 13.11 -13.50 -11.71
CA ARG A 37 13.75 -12.79 -12.83
C ARG A 37 13.47 -13.46 -14.17
N LEU A 38 13.48 -14.79 -14.21
CA LEU A 38 13.17 -15.55 -15.42
C LEU A 38 11.73 -15.27 -15.87
N TYR A 39 10.77 -15.31 -14.93
CA TYR A 39 9.36 -15.03 -15.21
C TYR A 39 9.17 -13.62 -15.79
N GLY A 40 9.83 -12.62 -15.21
CA GLY A 40 9.83 -11.26 -15.76
C GLY A 40 10.45 -11.17 -17.15
N ASN A 41 11.57 -11.86 -17.37
CA ASN A 41 12.25 -11.89 -18.67
C ASN A 41 11.38 -12.53 -19.77
N GLU A 42 10.66 -13.60 -19.43
CA GLU A 42 9.71 -14.26 -20.32
C GLU A 42 8.54 -13.32 -20.64
N ALA A 43 7.94 -12.67 -19.63
CA ALA A 43 6.89 -11.70 -19.86
C ALA A 43 7.36 -10.53 -20.75
N TYR A 44 8.61 -10.07 -20.60
CA TYR A 44 9.17 -9.03 -21.47
C TYR A 44 9.38 -9.52 -22.91
N LYS A 45 9.85 -10.75 -23.10
CA LYS A 45 9.96 -11.35 -24.45
C LYS A 45 8.61 -11.46 -25.13
N ASP A 46 7.59 -11.89 -24.41
CA ASP A 46 6.22 -11.95 -24.94
C ASP A 46 5.73 -10.54 -25.34
N TYR A 47 5.95 -9.55 -24.47
CA TYR A 47 5.61 -8.15 -24.75
C TYR A 47 6.31 -7.61 -26.00
N VAL A 48 7.62 -7.84 -26.16
CA VAL A 48 8.37 -7.40 -27.34
C VAL A 48 7.84 -8.08 -28.60
N THR A 49 7.57 -9.38 -28.53
CA THR A 49 7.06 -10.17 -29.66
C THR A 49 5.68 -9.69 -30.10
N GLU A 50 4.77 -9.44 -29.16
CA GLU A 50 3.41 -8.99 -29.46
C GLU A 50 3.35 -7.52 -29.94
N THR A 51 4.37 -6.73 -29.61
CA THR A 51 4.42 -5.30 -29.92
C THR A 51 5.33 -4.92 -31.08
N GLU A 52 5.98 -5.88 -31.75
CA GLU A 52 6.93 -5.63 -32.83
C GLU A 52 6.36 -4.75 -33.96
N ASN A 53 5.06 -4.89 -34.25
CA ASN A 53 4.35 -4.15 -35.30
C ASN A 53 3.22 -3.24 -34.78
N ARG A 54 3.27 -2.86 -33.50
CA ARG A 54 2.23 -2.01 -32.86
C ARG A 54 2.66 -0.56 -32.79
N THR A 55 1.69 0.36 -32.70
CA THR A 55 1.98 1.78 -32.42
C THR A 55 2.44 1.96 -30.97
N GLU A 56 3.09 3.09 -30.67
CA GLU A 56 3.54 3.40 -29.31
C GLU A 56 2.39 3.43 -28.28
N ALA A 57 1.23 3.96 -28.67
CA ALA A 57 0.04 3.96 -27.81
C ALA A 57 -0.46 2.54 -27.50
N GLN A 58 -0.44 1.63 -28.48
CA GLN A 58 -0.82 0.23 -28.28
C GLN A 58 0.21 -0.50 -27.42
N ARG A 59 1.50 -0.20 -27.61
CA ARG A 59 2.60 -0.69 -26.76
C ARG A 59 2.39 -0.31 -25.31
N GLN A 60 2.10 0.95 -25.04
CA GLN A 60 1.95 1.44 -23.68
C GLN A 60 0.74 0.82 -22.96
N SER A 61 -0.35 0.54 -23.69
CA SER A 61 -1.50 -0.20 -23.14
C SER A 61 -1.10 -1.64 -22.77
N LEU A 62 -0.44 -2.36 -23.68
CA LEU A 62 -0.04 -3.75 -23.45
C LEU A 62 1.07 -3.88 -22.40
N TYR A 63 1.93 -2.87 -22.26
CA TYR A 63 2.99 -2.86 -21.24
C TYR A 63 2.42 -3.13 -19.85
N VAL A 64 1.29 -2.49 -19.52
CA VAL A 64 0.61 -2.66 -18.23
C VAL A 64 0.17 -4.12 -18.06
N ASP A 65 -0.50 -4.72 -19.04
CA ASP A 65 -1.00 -6.09 -18.96
C ASP A 65 0.13 -7.12 -18.73
N TYR A 66 1.26 -6.96 -19.42
CA TYR A 66 2.41 -7.85 -19.28
C TYR A 66 3.17 -7.61 -17.97
N PHE A 67 3.32 -6.35 -17.57
CA PHE A 67 3.93 -5.97 -16.32
C PHE A 67 3.11 -6.46 -15.11
N GLU A 68 1.79 -6.42 -15.21
CA GLU A 68 0.87 -6.90 -14.17
C GLU A 68 0.97 -8.40 -13.93
N ARG A 69 1.51 -9.20 -14.88
CA ARG A 69 1.82 -10.62 -14.63
C ARG A 69 2.78 -10.79 -13.43
N CYS A 70 3.65 -9.81 -13.18
CA CYS A 70 4.51 -9.84 -11.99
C CYS A 70 3.73 -9.66 -10.68
N ASN A 71 2.52 -9.08 -10.69
CA ASN A 71 1.73 -8.88 -9.48
C ASN A 71 1.14 -10.19 -8.91
N ASP A 72 0.96 -11.21 -9.76
CA ASP A 72 0.49 -12.52 -9.31
C ASP A 72 1.64 -13.46 -8.91
N LEU A 73 2.88 -13.11 -9.24
CA LEU A 73 4.02 -13.91 -8.83
C LEU A 73 4.15 -13.91 -7.29
N GLY A 74 4.42 -15.09 -6.74
CA GLY A 74 4.57 -15.27 -5.30
C GLY A 74 3.24 -15.45 -4.55
N TRP A 75 2.09 -15.41 -5.23
CA TRP A 75 0.78 -15.59 -4.58
C TRP A 75 0.66 -16.94 -3.89
N ASP A 76 1.17 -18.02 -4.48
CA ASP A 76 1.16 -19.36 -3.87
C ASP A 76 1.92 -19.40 -2.53
N TYR A 77 2.97 -18.58 -2.38
CA TYR A 77 3.73 -18.47 -1.13
C TYR A 77 2.96 -17.70 -0.07
N ALA A 78 2.14 -16.71 -0.45
CA ALA A 78 1.28 -15.97 0.48
C ALA A 78 -0.14 -16.56 0.63
N LYS A 79 -0.46 -17.60 -0.13
CA LYS A 79 -1.80 -18.19 -0.19
C LYS A 79 -2.25 -18.71 1.17
N ASN A 80 -1.36 -19.40 1.87
CA ASN A 80 -1.68 -19.98 3.16
C ASN A 80 -2.04 -18.91 4.19
N VAL A 81 -1.18 -17.90 4.40
CA VAL A 81 -1.50 -16.79 5.32
C VAL A 81 -2.76 -16.05 4.88
N THR A 82 -2.95 -15.79 3.58
CA THR A 82 -4.13 -15.09 3.06
C THR A 82 -5.41 -15.87 3.35
N MET A 83 -5.40 -17.20 3.17
CA MET A 83 -6.53 -18.07 3.49
C MET A 83 -6.81 -18.15 4.99
N ILE A 84 -5.77 -18.24 5.83
CA ILE A 84 -5.92 -18.27 7.29
C ILE A 84 -6.56 -16.96 7.77
N VAL A 85 -6.06 -15.82 7.28
CA VAL A 85 -6.60 -14.50 7.61
C VAL A 85 -8.05 -14.38 7.14
N ALA A 86 -8.36 -14.82 5.92
CA ALA A 86 -9.73 -14.75 5.38
C ALA A 86 -10.73 -15.62 6.15
N LYS A 87 -10.31 -16.79 6.65
CA LYS A 87 -11.15 -17.71 7.43
C LYS A 87 -11.27 -17.34 8.91
N LYS A 88 -10.47 -16.38 9.40
CA LYS A 88 -10.46 -16.00 10.81
C LYS A 88 -11.78 -15.34 11.21
N SER A 89 -12.37 -15.82 12.30
CA SER A 89 -13.63 -15.29 12.83
C SER A 89 -13.50 -13.84 13.31
N ASN A 90 -14.60 -13.08 13.19
CA ASN A 90 -14.68 -11.68 13.63
C ASN A 90 -14.81 -11.59 15.15
N SER A 91 -13.73 -11.89 15.86
CA SER A 91 -13.60 -11.77 17.32
C SER A 91 -13.80 -10.34 17.81
N THR A 92 -14.05 -10.16 19.12
CA THR A 92 -14.15 -8.82 19.73
C THR A 92 -12.87 -8.01 19.51
N ARG A 93 -11.69 -8.63 19.67
CA ARG A 93 -10.39 -8.03 19.36
C ARG A 93 -10.29 -7.48 17.94
N TYR A 94 -10.72 -8.27 16.96
CA TYR A 94 -10.81 -7.82 15.57
C TYR A 94 -11.74 -6.60 15.41
N ARG A 95 -12.91 -6.61 16.06
CA ARG A 95 -13.86 -5.48 15.99
C ARG A 95 -13.27 -4.21 16.62
N THR A 96 -12.55 -4.34 17.73
CA THR A 96 -11.88 -3.20 18.37
C THR A 96 -10.80 -2.61 17.46
N LEU A 97 -9.96 -3.44 16.83
CA LEU A 97 -8.98 -2.97 15.84
C LEU A 97 -9.65 -2.28 14.64
N MET A 98 -10.79 -2.81 14.16
CA MET A 98 -11.55 -2.16 13.09
C MET A 98 -12.10 -0.80 13.49
N LYS A 99 -12.60 -0.64 14.73
CA LYS A 99 -13.07 0.64 15.27
C LYS A 99 -11.93 1.67 15.35
N LEU A 100 -10.71 1.23 15.67
CA LEU A 100 -9.51 2.07 15.64
C LEU A 100 -9.12 2.52 14.22
N GLY A 101 -9.70 1.93 13.17
CA GLY A 101 -9.35 2.26 11.79
C GLY A 101 -8.37 1.29 11.14
N VAL A 102 -7.95 0.23 11.83
CA VAL A 102 -7.06 -0.80 11.25
C VAL A 102 -7.79 -1.54 10.11
N ARG A 103 -7.10 -1.74 8.99
CA ARG A 103 -7.66 -2.44 7.81
C ARG A 103 -8.06 -3.88 8.16
N ALA A 104 -9.10 -4.39 7.51
CA ALA A 104 -9.66 -5.72 7.82
C ALA A 104 -8.64 -6.87 7.72
N PHE A 105 -7.76 -6.85 6.72
CA PHE A 105 -6.70 -7.87 6.60
C PHE A 105 -5.75 -7.80 7.81
N LEU A 106 -5.18 -6.62 8.08
CA LEU A 106 -4.24 -6.42 9.18
C LEU A 106 -4.91 -6.71 10.54
N ALA A 107 -6.14 -6.22 10.76
CA ALA A 107 -6.88 -6.47 11.98
C ALA A 107 -7.09 -7.96 12.26
N ARG A 108 -7.39 -8.77 11.22
CA ARG A 108 -7.46 -10.23 11.38
C ARG A 108 -6.08 -10.85 11.58
N PHE A 109 -5.09 -10.40 10.82
CA PHE A 109 -3.71 -10.86 10.90
C PHE A 109 -3.12 -10.70 12.31
N LEU A 110 -3.32 -9.55 12.95
CA LEU A 110 -2.87 -9.26 14.32
C LEU A 110 -3.55 -10.13 15.39
N THR A 111 -4.66 -10.80 15.07
CA THR A 111 -5.37 -11.73 15.98
C THR A 111 -4.99 -13.19 15.77
N LEU A 112 -4.03 -13.46 14.87
CA LEU A 112 -3.47 -14.80 14.71
C LEU A 112 -2.50 -15.15 15.85
N PRO A 113 -2.28 -16.44 16.13
CA PRO A 113 -1.21 -16.87 17.02
C PRO A 113 0.17 -16.38 16.52
N PRO A 114 1.14 -16.13 17.43
CA PRO A 114 2.46 -15.59 17.07
C PRO A 114 3.20 -16.40 16.00
N GLU A 115 3.11 -17.73 16.03
CA GLU A 115 3.73 -18.60 15.02
C GLU A 115 3.17 -18.35 13.61
N GLN A 116 1.86 -18.12 13.50
CA GLN A 116 1.19 -17.82 12.24
C GLN A 116 1.48 -16.41 11.75
N ILE A 117 1.60 -15.43 12.67
CA ILE A 117 2.06 -14.07 12.34
C ILE A 117 3.47 -14.13 11.76
N ASN A 118 4.40 -14.79 12.47
CA ASN A 118 5.80 -14.88 12.05
C ASN A 118 5.97 -15.57 10.69
N SER A 119 5.28 -16.70 10.49
CA SER A 119 5.28 -17.39 9.19
C SER A 119 4.61 -16.55 8.11
N GLY A 120 3.53 -15.85 8.44
CA GLY A 120 2.81 -14.98 7.52
C GLY A 120 3.65 -13.80 7.04
N ILE A 121 4.41 -13.17 7.93
CA ILE A 121 5.38 -12.12 7.57
C ILE A 121 6.40 -12.65 6.55
N ASP A 122 6.99 -13.82 6.81
CA ASP A 122 8.00 -14.39 5.90
C ASP A 122 7.40 -14.72 4.52
N GLN A 123 6.15 -15.20 4.48
CA GLN A 123 5.39 -15.44 3.25
C GLN A 123 5.13 -14.13 2.48
N LEU A 124 4.71 -13.07 3.17
CA LEU A 124 4.45 -11.76 2.56
C LEU A 124 5.74 -11.08 2.06
N CYS A 125 6.84 -11.21 2.79
CA CYS A 125 8.15 -10.73 2.37
C CYS A 125 8.69 -11.51 1.17
N THR A 126 8.52 -12.83 1.16
CA THR A 126 8.86 -13.69 0.02
C THR A 126 8.10 -13.27 -1.22
N LYS A 127 6.77 -13.10 -1.12
CA LYS A 127 5.94 -12.60 -2.21
C LYS A 127 6.41 -11.24 -2.71
N SER A 128 6.60 -10.27 -1.81
CA SER A 128 6.99 -8.90 -2.18
C SER A 128 8.34 -8.87 -2.90
N GLU A 129 9.34 -9.59 -2.39
CA GLU A 129 10.65 -9.67 -3.05
C GLU A 129 10.56 -10.35 -4.42
N MET A 130 9.82 -11.46 -4.56
CA MET A 130 9.63 -12.12 -5.84
C MET A 130 8.96 -11.20 -6.88
N GLN A 131 7.93 -10.44 -6.48
CA GLN A 131 7.28 -9.48 -7.37
C GLN A 131 8.27 -8.41 -7.88
N LEU A 132 9.10 -7.84 -6.98
CA LEU A 132 10.10 -6.83 -7.34
C LEU A 132 11.20 -7.40 -8.25
N GLN A 133 11.64 -8.64 -7.99
CA GLN A 133 12.61 -9.32 -8.86
C GLN A 133 12.04 -9.66 -10.24
N CYS A 134 10.73 -9.95 -10.33
CA CYS A 134 10.05 -10.11 -11.60
C CYS A 134 10.03 -8.81 -12.39
N GLN A 135 9.67 -7.69 -11.75
CA GLN A 135 9.70 -6.37 -12.40
C GLN A 135 11.11 -6.03 -12.91
N TYR A 136 12.14 -6.32 -12.12
CA TYR A 136 13.53 -6.18 -12.56
C TYR A 136 13.87 -7.07 -13.76
N GLY A 137 13.41 -8.33 -13.75
CA GLY A 137 13.55 -9.25 -14.88
C GLY A 137 12.82 -8.80 -16.14
N PHE A 138 11.68 -8.11 -15.97
CA PHE A 138 10.88 -7.50 -17.04
C PHE A 138 11.56 -6.30 -17.70
N GLY A 139 12.64 -5.78 -17.11
CA GLY A 139 13.40 -4.66 -17.65
C GLY A 139 13.14 -3.34 -16.95
N GLU A 140 12.40 -3.31 -15.84
CA GLU A 140 12.31 -2.12 -15.02
C GLU A 140 13.67 -1.73 -14.43
N SER A 141 13.97 -0.45 -14.47
CA SER A 141 15.21 0.04 -13.90
C SER A 141 15.17 -0.07 -12.37
N ARG A 142 16.34 -0.28 -11.76
CA ARG A 142 16.48 -0.31 -10.29
C ARG A 142 15.86 0.93 -9.63
N SER A 143 16.07 2.11 -10.22
CA SER A 143 15.53 3.38 -9.72
C SER A 143 14.00 3.41 -9.73
N GLN A 144 13.36 2.88 -10.77
CA GLN A 144 11.89 2.80 -10.84
C GLN A 144 11.33 1.83 -9.81
N ILE A 145 12.00 0.69 -9.60
CA ILE A 145 11.61 -0.28 -8.57
C ILE A 145 11.74 0.34 -7.16
N LEU A 146 12.83 1.06 -6.89
CA LEU A 146 13.01 1.77 -5.62
C LEU A 146 11.95 2.87 -5.44
N LEU A 147 11.62 3.63 -6.48
CA LEU A 147 10.53 4.61 -6.43
C LEU A 147 9.19 3.94 -6.13
N ARG A 148 8.90 2.80 -6.76
CA ARG A 148 7.68 2.01 -6.53
C ARG A 148 7.59 1.49 -5.10
N ILE A 149 8.72 1.06 -4.53
CA ILE A 149 8.80 0.64 -3.12
C ILE A 149 8.42 1.82 -2.21
N GLU A 150 8.98 3.01 -2.43
CA GLU A 150 8.63 4.18 -1.64
C GLU A 150 7.16 4.58 -1.82
N GLN A 151 6.63 4.53 -3.05
CA GLN A 151 5.20 4.73 -3.29
C GLN A 151 4.35 3.74 -2.49
N LEU A 152 4.66 2.43 -2.51
CA LEU A 152 3.91 1.43 -1.73
C LEU A 152 3.93 1.75 -0.23
N LYS A 153 5.06 2.25 0.30
CA LYS A 153 5.19 2.66 1.70
C LYS A 153 4.36 3.89 2.01
N ASP A 154 4.24 4.84 1.09
CA ASP A 154 3.46 6.06 1.31
C ASP A 154 1.94 5.83 1.22
N LEU A 155 1.52 4.84 0.43
CA LEU A 155 0.09 4.55 0.21
C LEU A 155 -0.54 3.65 1.28
N ASP A 156 0.23 2.80 1.95
CA ASP A 156 -0.29 1.85 2.94
C ASP A 156 0.68 1.63 4.11
N GLY A 157 0.27 2.06 5.30
CA GLY A 157 1.05 1.83 6.52
C GLY A 157 1.36 0.36 6.79
N SER A 158 0.49 -0.58 6.39
CA SER A 158 0.76 -2.01 6.52
C SER A 158 1.94 -2.44 5.63
N MET A 159 2.01 -1.89 4.41
CA MET A 159 3.13 -2.12 3.51
C MET A 159 4.39 -1.44 4.00
N ARG A 160 4.30 -0.21 4.54
CA ARG A 160 5.46 0.45 5.16
C ARG A 160 6.07 -0.38 6.28
N LEU A 161 5.24 -0.88 7.19
CA LEU A 161 5.70 -1.77 8.27
C LEU A 161 6.33 -3.04 7.72
N LEU A 162 5.66 -3.71 6.78
CA LEU A 162 6.18 -4.93 6.19
C LEU A 162 7.56 -4.70 5.55
N LEU A 163 7.71 -3.67 4.72
CA LEU A 163 8.94 -3.44 3.96
C LEU A 163 10.07 -2.86 4.82
N ASP A 164 9.79 -1.88 5.68
CA ASP A 164 10.83 -1.21 6.47
C ASP A 164 11.22 -1.97 7.74
N LYS A 165 10.25 -2.63 8.39
CA LYS A 165 10.45 -3.22 9.72
C LYS A 165 10.53 -4.72 9.73
N GLU A 166 9.90 -5.41 8.77
CA GLU A 166 9.83 -6.87 8.80
C GLU A 166 10.74 -7.52 7.76
N CYS A 167 10.62 -7.15 6.49
CA CYS A 167 11.41 -7.77 5.41
C CYS A 167 12.87 -7.37 5.47
N ASN A 168 13.16 -6.11 5.80
CA ASN A 168 14.51 -5.58 5.88
C ASN A 168 15.19 -5.86 7.24
N SER A 169 14.47 -6.37 8.23
CA SER A 169 15.02 -6.47 9.59
C SER A 169 15.80 -7.74 9.86
N LYS A 170 16.96 -7.56 10.51
CA LYS A 170 17.75 -8.63 11.10
C LYS A 170 17.09 -9.22 12.37
N ARG A 171 16.17 -8.49 13.01
CA ARG A 171 15.44 -8.91 14.23
C ARG A 171 13.96 -8.49 14.18
N LYS A 172 13.05 -9.44 14.44
CA LYS A 172 11.62 -9.14 14.60
C LYS A 172 11.42 -8.45 15.95
N GLU A 173 11.41 -7.12 15.96
CA GLU A 173 11.26 -6.30 17.18
C GLU A 173 9.79 -5.96 17.49
N LEU A 174 8.90 -6.10 16.49
CA LEU A 174 7.49 -5.77 16.62
C LEU A 174 6.72 -6.87 17.35
N ARG A 175 6.02 -6.49 18.43
CA ARG A 175 5.13 -7.38 19.20
C ARG A 175 3.70 -7.27 18.67
N TYR A 176 3.50 -7.68 17.43
CA TYR A 176 2.18 -7.69 16.78
C TYR A 176 1.12 -8.46 17.58
N GLU A 177 1.55 -9.52 18.26
CA GLU A 177 0.74 -10.31 19.17
C GLU A 177 0.22 -9.52 20.36
N CYS A 178 0.96 -8.50 20.84
CA CYS A 178 0.49 -7.63 21.91
C CYS A 178 -0.54 -6.63 21.38
N ILE A 179 -0.28 -6.04 20.20
CA ILE A 179 -1.19 -5.09 19.55
C ILE A 179 -2.56 -5.73 19.36
N GLY A 180 -2.64 -6.91 18.74
CA GLY A 180 -3.93 -7.55 18.47
C GLY A 180 -4.43 -8.48 19.57
N GLY A 181 -3.53 -9.10 20.34
CA GLY A 181 -3.88 -10.09 21.35
C GLY A 181 -4.50 -9.49 22.60
N GLU A 182 -4.05 -8.30 22.99
CA GLU A 182 -4.41 -7.62 24.24
C GLU A 182 -5.12 -6.28 24.01
N VAL A 183 -5.66 -6.07 22.79
CA VAL A 183 -6.31 -4.80 22.37
C VAL A 183 -7.31 -4.28 23.39
N GLU A 184 -8.17 -5.14 23.92
CA GLU A 184 -9.19 -4.74 24.88
C GLU A 184 -8.61 -4.20 26.20
N HIS A 185 -7.39 -4.62 26.57
CA HIS A 185 -6.76 -4.17 27.79
C HIS A 185 -6.15 -2.78 27.63
N TRP A 186 -5.36 -2.54 26.59
CA TRP A 186 -4.73 -1.24 26.38
C TRP A 186 -5.71 -0.19 25.82
N THR A 187 -6.85 -0.58 25.24
CA THR A 187 -7.89 0.38 24.81
C THR A 187 -8.92 0.72 25.88
N LYS A 188 -8.95 0.02 27.03
CA LYS A 188 -10.09 0.05 27.96
C LYS A 188 -10.50 1.47 28.38
N ASP A 189 -9.52 2.32 28.69
CA ASP A 189 -9.73 3.68 29.19
C ASP A 189 -10.03 4.69 28.07
N CYS A 190 -9.96 4.25 26.81
CA CYS A 190 -10.17 5.06 25.61
C CYS A 190 -11.41 4.66 24.81
N THR A 191 -12.24 3.74 25.34
CA THR A 191 -13.37 3.17 24.60
C THR A 191 -14.31 4.24 24.05
N ASP A 192 -14.67 5.25 24.86
CA ASP A 192 -15.56 6.34 24.43
C ASP A 192 -14.95 7.19 23.30
N VAL A 193 -13.63 7.44 23.36
CA VAL A 193 -12.92 8.21 22.33
C VAL A 193 -12.82 7.42 21.02
N ILE A 194 -12.60 6.10 21.13
CA ILE A 194 -12.56 5.17 19.98
C ILE A 194 -13.93 5.09 19.31
N ASP A 195 -14.99 4.95 20.10
CA ASP A 195 -16.36 4.88 19.59
C ASP A 195 -16.77 6.20 18.93
N LEU A 196 -16.45 7.34 19.54
CA LEU A 196 -16.67 8.66 18.93
C LEU A 196 -15.94 8.85 17.60
N TYR A 197 -14.69 8.40 17.50
CA TYR A 197 -13.95 8.41 16.23
C TYR A 197 -14.64 7.53 15.20
N ASN A 198 -14.96 6.28 15.55
CA ASN A 198 -15.58 5.34 14.63
C ASN A 198 -16.94 5.86 14.13
N GLU A 199 -17.80 6.36 15.02
CA GLU A 199 -19.08 6.98 14.65
C GLU A 199 -18.90 8.19 13.73
N THR A 200 -17.95 9.07 14.05
CA THR A 200 -17.63 10.24 13.21
C THR A 200 -17.17 9.77 11.82
N ARG A 201 -16.25 8.82 11.75
CA ARG A 201 -15.75 8.26 10.49
C ARG A 201 -16.90 7.71 9.64
N TRP A 202 -17.78 6.89 10.22
CA TRP A 202 -18.95 6.35 9.52
C TRP A 202 -19.93 7.43 9.04
N ALA A 203 -20.24 8.40 9.89
CA ALA A 203 -21.15 9.49 9.55
C ALA A 203 -20.58 10.35 8.42
N MET A 204 -19.33 10.80 8.54
CA MET A 204 -18.68 11.63 7.53
C MET A 204 -18.47 10.88 6.22
N ASN A 205 -18.12 9.59 6.24
CA ASN A 205 -17.97 8.81 5.00
C ASN A 205 -19.27 8.67 4.21
N ARG A 206 -20.42 8.58 4.89
CA ARG A 206 -21.72 8.60 4.21
C ARG A 206 -22.01 9.95 3.56
N GLU A 207 -21.74 11.05 4.27
CA GLU A 207 -21.94 12.39 3.72
C GLU A 207 -20.99 12.68 2.54
N ILE A 208 -19.72 12.30 2.68
CA ILE A 208 -18.71 12.40 1.60
C ILE A 208 -19.17 11.63 0.37
N ALA A 209 -19.62 10.38 0.54
CA ALA A 209 -20.12 9.57 -0.58
C ALA A 209 -21.33 10.24 -1.25
N GLN A 210 -22.27 10.80 -0.48
CA GLN A 210 -23.43 11.50 -1.03
C GLN A 210 -23.03 12.76 -1.81
N ILE A 211 -22.10 13.56 -1.30
CA ILE A 211 -21.58 14.74 -2.00
C ILE A 211 -20.89 14.31 -3.30
N HIS A 212 -20.02 13.30 -3.23
CA HIS A 212 -19.26 12.84 -4.39
C HIS A 212 -20.18 12.26 -5.48
N ILE A 213 -21.10 11.36 -5.13
CA ILE A 213 -22.08 10.77 -6.06
C ILE A 213 -22.95 11.87 -6.71
N SER A 214 -23.55 12.75 -5.91
CA SER A 214 -24.40 13.83 -6.46
C SER A 214 -23.63 14.79 -7.37
N THR A 215 -22.35 15.01 -7.09
CA THR A 215 -21.47 15.84 -7.93
C THR A 215 -21.18 15.15 -9.27
N VAL A 216 -20.83 13.86 -9.23
CA VAL A 216 -20.57 13.05 -10.42
C VAL A 216 -21.83 12.97 -11.30
N ASP A 217 -22.99 12.67 -10.72
CA ASP A 217 -24.27 12.58 -11.45
C ASP A 217 -24.66 13.91 -12.10
N TYR A 218 -24.41 15.01 -11.41
CA TYR A 218 -24.69 16.35 -11.93
C TYR A 218 -23.77 16.69 -13.12
N VAL A 219 -22.47 16.41 -13.00
CA VAL A 219 -21.51 16.60 -14.10
C VAL A 219 -21.85 15.71 -15.28
N ASP A 220 -22.13 14.43 -15.05
CA ASP A 220 -22.55 13.49 -16.10
C ASP A 220 -23.76 14.04 -16.87
N THR A 221 -24.79 14.50 -16.15
CA THR A 221 -25.98 15.13 -16.76
C THR A 221 -25.65 16.38 -17.56
N LEU A 222 -24.77 17.24 -17.07
CA LEU A 222 -24.32 18.45 -17.74
C LEU A 222 -23.54 18.13 -19.03
N THR A 223 -22.77 17.04 -19.03
CA THR A 223 -21.86 16.69 -20.14
C THR A 223 -22.46 15.75 -21.18
N LYS A 224 -23.61 15.11 -20.90
CA LYS A 224 -24.25 14.10 -21.76
C LYS A 224 -24.48 14.51 -23.21
N SER A 225 -24.78 15.78 -23.46
CA SER A 225 -25.10 16.29 -24.80
C SER A 225 -23.96 17.10 -25.43
N LEU A 226 -22.78 17.15 -24.80
CA LEU A 226 -21.67 17.94 -25.31
C LEU A 226 -20.94 17.21 -26.42
N ASN A 227 -20.70 17.93 -27.52
CA ASN A 227 -19.80 17.47 -28.56
C ASN A 227 -18.36 17.84 -28.18
N PRO A 228 -17.45 16.88 -27.88
CA PRO A 228 -16.08 17.18 -27.48
C PRO A 228 -15.23 17.83 -28.58
N HIS A 229 -15.73 17.86 -29.83
CA HIS A 229 -15.07 18.52 -30.96
C HIS A 229 -15.50 19.98 -31.17
N ASP A 230 -16.50 20.46 -30.43
CA ASP A 230 -16.91 21.86 -30.44
C ASP A 230 -16.10 22.65 -29.38
N GLN A 231 -15.01 23.30 -29.82
CA GLN A 231 -14.12 24.04 -28.94
C GLN A 231 -14.82 25.22 -28.23
N GLU A 232 -15.85 25.81 -28.83
CA GLU A 232 -16.59 26.92 -28.21
C GLU A 232 -17.42 26.45 -27.02
N GLN A 233 -17.90 25.21 -27.03
CA GLN A 233 -18.63 24.59 -25.91
C GLN A 233 -17.71 23.88 -24.92
N PHE A 234 -16.60 23.31 -25.39
CA PHE A 234 -15.72 22.47 -24.59
C PHE A 234 -15.00 23.25 -23.48
N VAL A 235 -14.38 24.38 -23.81
CA VAL A 235 -13.58 25.15 -22.84
C VAL A 235 -14.45 25.72 -21.69
N PRO A 236 -15.60 26.38 -21.95
CA PRO A 236 -16.46 26.86 -20.87
C PRO A 236 -16.99 25.74 -20.00
N THR A 237 -17.33 24.59 -20.59
CA THR A 237 -17.80 23.42 -19.83
C THR A 237 -16.69 22.88 -18.94
N LYS A 238 -15.46 22.73 -19.44
CA LYS A 238 -14.34 22.26 -18.63
C LYS A 238 -14.15 23.13 -17.37
N ILE A 239 -14.15 24.45 -17.53
CA ILE A 239 -14.04 25.40 -16.42
C ILE A 239 -15.20 25.23 -15.42
N LEU A 240 -16.43 25.03 -15.93
CA LEU A 240 -17.60 24.80 -15.10
C LEU A 240 -17.49 23.49 -14.30
N VAL A 241 -17.09 22.39 -14.95
CA VAL A 241 -16.87 21.08 -14.31
C VAL A 241 -15.80 21.18 -13.23
N GLU A 242 -14.66 21.81 -13.52
CA GLU A 242 -13.59 22.04 -12.55
C GLU A 242 -14.10 22.84 -11.34
N SER A 243 -14.90 23.89 -11.56
CA SER A 243 -15.51 24.68 -10.50
C SER A 243 -16.49 23.86 -9.65
N ILE A 244 -17.31 22.99 -10.26
CA ILE A 244 -18.25 22.11 -9.57
C ILE A 244 -17.48 21.14 -8.65
N PHE A 245 -16.49 20.42 -9.20
CA PHE A 245 -15.68 19.50 -8.41
C PHE A 245 -14.91 20.22 -7.31
N ARG A 246 -14.26 21.36 -7.59
CA ARG A 246 -13.51 22.10 -6.58
C ARG A 246 -14.39 22.48 -5.38
N LYS A 247 -15.62 22.94 -5.61
CA LYS A 247 -16.57 23.25 -4.53
C LYS A 247 -16.94 22.02 -3.70
N ALA A 248 -17.19 20.89 -4.37
CA ALA A 248 -17.49 19.63 -3.70
C ALA A 248 -16.29 19.12 -2.86
N LEU A 249 -15.09 19.16 -3.43
CA LEU A 249 -13.86 18.69 -2.80
C LEU A 249 -13.49 19.52 -1.57
N VAL A 250 -13.67 20.85 -1.60
CA VAL A 250 -13.49 21.71 -0.40
C VAL A 250 -14.43 21.27 0.74
N ARG A 251 -15.69 20.95 0.42
CA ARG A 251 -16.64 20.47 1.42
C ARG A 251 -16.26 19.09 1.95
N ILE A 252 -15.82 18.19 1.07
CA ILE A 252 -15.34 16.85 1.45
C ILE A 252 -14.11 16.96 2.36
N ALA A 253 -13.13 17.80 2.00
CA ALA A 253 -11.93 18.04 2.80
C ALA A 253 -12.29 18.49 4.23
N ALA A 254 -13.23 19.42 4.39
CA ALA A 254 -13.69 19.86 5.71
C ALA A 254 -14.32 18.73 6.55
N LEU A 255 -15.02 17.78 5.92
CA LEU A 255 -15.56 16.59 6.59
C LEU A 255 -14.43 15.62 6.98
N GLU A 256 -13.41 15.47 6.13
CA GLU A 256 -12.20 14.71 6.43
C GLU A 256 -11.42 15.32 7.59
N GLY A 257 -11.32 16.65 7.67
CA GLY A 257 -10.72 17.36 8.80
C GLY A 257 -11.33 16.97 10.14
N LYS A 258 -12.67 16.82 10.20
CA LYS A 258 -13.37 16.31 11.40
C LYS A 258 -12.94 14.87 11.73
N LYS A 259 -12.81 13.99 10.73
CA LYS A 259 -12.32 12.63 10.94
C LYS A 259 -10.89 12.64 11.48
N CYS A 260 -10.00 13.43 10.87
CA CYS A 260 -8.59 13.56 11.27
C CYS A 260 -8.42 14.11 12.69
N SER A 261 -9.26 15.07 13.10
CA SER A 261 -9.29 15.55 14.49
C SER A 261 -9.60 14.42 15.45
N ARG A 262 -10.66 13.63 15.19
CA ARG A 262 -11.03 12.50 16.05
C ARG A 262 -10.00 11.38 16.04
N LEU A 263 -9.39 11.12 14.89
CA LEU A 263 -8.27 10.18 14.78
C LEU A 263 -7.10 10.61 15.66
N SER A 264 -6.76 11.90 15.67
CA SER A 264 -5.71 12.46 16.53
C SER A 264 -6.02 12.24 18.01
N ASP A 265 -7.24 12.55 18.43
CA ASP A 265 -7.69 12.40 19.83
C ASP A 265 -7.62 10.94 20.27
N MET A 266 -8.08 10.03 19.41
CA MET A 266 -8.05 8.59 19.65
C MET A 266 -6.61 8.06 19.78
N ILE A 267 -5.72 8.41 18.85
CA ILE A 267 -4.30 8.00 18.91
C ILE A 267 -3.65 8.51 20.20
N LYS A 268 -3.82 9.80 20.51
CA LYS A 268 -3.28 10.38 21.76
C LYS A 268 -3.80 9.66 23.01
N CYS A 269 -5.05 9.20 22.99
CA CYS A 269 -5.63 8.50 24.12
C CYS A 269 -4.95 7.14 24.35
N PHE A 270 -4.89 6.26 23.34
CA PHE A 270 -4.44 4.88 23.56
C PHE A 270 -2.92 4.72 23.54
N THR A 271 -2.17 5.61 22.89
CA THR A 271 -0.70 5.47 22.73
C THR A 271 0.03 5.25 24.06
N PRO A 272 -0.19 6.03 25.14
CA PRO A 272 0.52 5.80 26.40
C PRO A 272 0.29 4.41 27.02
N ALA A 273 -0.95 3.91 26.95
CA ALA A 273 -1.29 2.57 27.44
C ALA A 273 -0.64 1.48 26.58
N LEU A 274 -0.68 1.64 25.26
CA LEU A 274 -0.07 0.73 24.31
C LEU A 274 1.47 0.70 24.44
N GLU A 275 2.12 1.85 24.61
CA GLU A 275 3.57 1.93 24.84
C GLU A 275 3.97 1.22 26.14
N LYS A 276 3.22 1.46 27.22
CA LYS A 276 3.47 0.84 28.52
C LYS A 276 3.35 -0.68 28.47
N GLN A 277 2.39 -1.20 27.69
CA GLN A 277 2.08 -2.64 27.65
C GLN A 277 2.84 -3.39 26.57
N CYS A 278 2.89 -2.85 25.36
CA CYS A 278 3.45 -3.50 24.17
C CYS A 278 4.81 -2.94 23.73
N GLY A 279 5.29 -1.87 24.37
CA GLY A 279 6.54 -1.19 24.05
C GLY A 279 6.40 -0.12 22.97
N ALA A 280 7.37 0.80 22.96
CA ALA A 280 7.40 1.95 22.04
C ALA A 280 7.36 1.54 20.55
N THR A 281 8.09 0.49 20.17
CA THR A 281 8.14 0.03 18.78
C THR A 281 6.76 -0.45 18.29
N SER A 282 5.98 -1.11 19.15
CA SER A 282 4.64 -1.60 18.81
C SER A 282 3.63 -0.46 18.73
N ALA A 283 3.73 0.52 19.62
CA ALA A 283 2.90 1.73 19.57
C ALA A 283 3.17 2.53 18.29
N GLU A 284 4.44 2.67 17.93
CA GLU A 284 4.86 3.31 16.70
C GLU A 284 4.35 2.56 15.47
N ALA A 285 4.43 1.23 15.48
CA ALA A 285 3.91 0.43 14.37
C ALA A 285 2.40 0.61 14.19
N LEU A 286 1.62 0.58 15.27
CA LEU A 286 0.18 0.82 15.16
C LEU A 286 -0.10 2.24 14.62
N ARG A 287 0.63 3.26 15.11
CA ARG A 287 0.51 4.64 14.63
C ARG A 287 0.77 4.76 13.13
N ILE A 288 1.87 4.18 12.65
CA ILE A 288 2.21 4.10 11.21
C ILE A 288 1.06 3.43 10.43
N SER A 289 0.55 2.29 10.91
CA SER A 289 -0.53 1.56 10.23
C SER A 289 -1.84 2.35 10.11
N LEU A 290 -2.10 3.29 11.00
CA LEU A 290 -3.32 4.10 11.02
C LEU A 290 -3.18 5.39 10.21
N LEU A 291 -1.99 6.00 10.21
CA LEU A 291 -1.78 7.33 9.64
C LEU A 291 -1.30 7.30 8.18
N VAL A 292 -0.42 6.38 7.84
CA VAL A 292 0.16 6.31 6.50
C VAL A 292 -0.88 5.89 5.48
N GLY A 293 -1.11 6.75 4.50
CA GLY A 293 -2.13 6.55 3.48
C GLY A 293 -3.57 6.72 3.96
N TYR A 294 -3.80 7.27 5.17
CA TYR A 294 -5.12 7.37 5.78
C TYR A 294 -6.17 7.97 4.83
N LEU A 295 -5.92 9.18 4.31
CA LEU A 295 -6.87 9.87 3.43
C LEU A 295 -7.09 9.11 2.12
N LYS A 296 -6.01 8.61 1.50
CA LYS A 296 -6.12 7.83 0.26
C LYS A 296 -6.98 6.57 0.45
N GLN A 297 -6.80 5.87 1.56
CA GLN A 297 -7.61 4.69 1.88
C GLN A 297 -9.07 5.03 2.13
N GLU A 298 -9.35 6.14 2.82
CA GLU A 298 -10.71 6.61 3.07
C GLU A 298 -11.41 7.08 1.80
N ARG A 299 -10.69 7.75 0.90
CA ARG A 299 -11.21 8.27 -0.37
C ARG A 299 -11.46 7.15 -1.39
N LYS A 300 -10.66 6.09 -1.37
CA LYS A 300 -10.56 5.09 -2.45
C LYS A 300 -10.11 5.75 -3.76
N ASP A 301 -9.89 4.93 -4.79
CA ASP A 301 -9.17 5.37 -6.00
C ASP A 301 -9.89 6.48 -6.78
N GLU A 302 -11.22 6.41 -6.92
CA GLU A 302 -11.98 7.38 -7.73
C GLU A 302 -12.01 8.78 -7.11
N LEU A 303 -12.37 8.90 -5.83
CA LEU A 303 -12.38 10.20 -5.16
C LEU A 303 -10.95 10.76 -5.03
N GLN A 304 -9.96 9.90 -4.77
CA GLN A 304 -8.56 10.31 -4.75
C GLN A 304 -8.14 10.89 -6.11
N ALA A 305 -8.49 10.23 -7.21
CA ALA A 305 -8.20 10.73 -8.56
C ALA A 305 -8.86 12.08 -8.83
N HIS A 306 -10.05 12.35 -8.29
CA HIS A 306 -10.68 13.67 -8.39
C HIS A 306 -9.96 14.74 -7.54
N PHE A 307 -9.48 14.39 -6.34
CA PHE A 307 -8.63 15.31 -5.56
C PHE A 307 -7.38 15.68 -6.34
N GLU A 308 -6.69 14.71 -6.94
CA GLU A 308 -5.48 14.93 -7.73
C GLU A 308 -5.77 15.70 -9.03
N GLY A 309 -6.82 15.31 -9.75
CA GLY A 309 -7.16 15.86 -11.07
C GLY A 309 -7.76 17.26 -11.04
N PHE A 310 -8.51 17.62 -9.98
CA PHE A 310 -9.16 18.93 -9.85
C PHE A 310 -8.46 19.88 -8.86
N GLY A 311 -7.29 19.49 -8.34
CA GLY A 311 -6.52 20.28 -7.38
C GLY A 311 -7.26 20.49 -6.06
N GLY A 312 -7.86 19.42 -5.54
CA GLY A 312 -8.41 19.38 -4.19
C GLY A 312 -7.29 19.42 -3.16
N GLU A 313 -7.45 20.24 -2.13
CA GLU A 313 -6.48 20.35 -1.03
C GLU A 313 -6.97 19.56 0.19
N ASP A 314 -6.04 18.95 0.90
CA ASP A 314 -6.31 18.30 2.17
C ASP A 314 -6.58 19.33 3.27
N ASP A 315 -7.48 19.01 4.19
CA ASP A 315 -7.74 19.87 5.34
C ASP A 315 -6.49 19.97 6.26
N PRO A 316 -6.17 21.16 6.81
CA PRO A 316 -5.02 21.36 7.68
C PRO A 316 -4.95 20.41 8.89
N LEU A 317 -6.11 19.96 9.40
CA LEU A 317 -6.18 19.00 10.50
C LEU A 317 -5.65 17.61 10.09
N CYS A 318 -5.78 17.26 8.81
CA CYS A 318 -5.23 16.03 8.27
C CYS A 318 -3.75 16.16 7.94
N THR A 319 -3.31 17.25 7.30
CA THR A 319 -1.88 17.47 7.02
C THR A 319 -1.05 17.58 8.29
N ALA A 320 -1.63 18.12 9.38
CA ALA A 320 -1.02 18.14 10.70
C ALA A 320 -0.73 16.74 11.27
N LEU A 321 -1.34 15.68 10.74
CA LEU A 321 -1.05 14.30 11.14
C LEU A 321 0.25 13.76 10.52
N HIS A 322 0.74 14.34 9.42
CA HIS A 322 1.97 13.88 8.76
C HIS A 322 3.21 14.01 9.65
N LYS A 323 3.20 14.90 10.64
CA LYS A 323 4.30 15.01 11.63
C LYS A 323 4.43 13.78 12.53
N TYR A 324 3.43 12.89 12.51
CA TYR A 324 3.38 11.67 13.30
C TYR A 324 3.69 10.41 12.48
N VAL A 325 4.23 10.55 11.27
CA VAL A 325 4.57 9.49 10.31
C VAL A 325 6.04 9.56 9.92
#